data_AF-A0A953NRA2-F1
#
_entry.id   AF-A0A953NRA2-F1
#
_cell.length_a   1.000
_cell.length_b   1.000
_cell.length_c   1.000
_cell.angle_alpha   90.00
_cell.angle_beta   90.00
_cell.angle_gamma   90.00
#
_symmetry.space_group_name_H-M   'P 1'
#
loop_
_entity.id
_entity.type
_entity.pdbx_description
1 polymer ?
#
loop_
_entity_poly.entity_id
_entity_poly.type
_entity_poly.pdbx_seq_one_letter_code
_entity_poly.pdbx_strand_id
1 'polypeptide(L)'
;MRSLPFSYKHLAAALLVGLALRLFFIVHFPFDAGDTHFYEELARNWLNHGVYGLFVQGHVLPVDMRMPGYPALLTVIYAAFGPAGKAVLIVQAIIDLMTCVLAALIAARLSPASRRTIVANAALWIAALCPFTANYSAVVLTEVLATFLT
;
A
#
# COMPACT_ATOMS: atom_id res chain seq x y z
N MET A 1 10.55 29.00 4.14
CA MET A 1 9.55 28.00 3.70
C MET A 1 10.00 27.46 2.34
N ARG A 2 10.53 26.22 2.25
CA ARG A 2 10.88 25.62 0.94
C ARG A 2 9.58 25.21 0.25
N SER A 3 9.32 25.76 -0.94
CA SER A 3 8.21 25.32 -1.78
C SER A 3 8.34 23.84 -2.10
N LEU A 4 7.20 23.15 -2.18
CA LEU A 4 7.16 21.77 -2.67
C LEU A 4 7.74 21.72 -4.09
N PRO A 5 8.47 20.64 -4.46
CA PRO A 5 9.06 20.52 -5.80
C PRO A 5 8.02 20.23 -6.89
N PHE A 6 6.71 20.32 -6.59
CA PHE A 6 5.63 19.95 -7.49
C PHE A 6 4.91 21.18 -8.03
N SER A 7 4.35 21.05 -9.23
CA SER A 7 3.20 21.87 -9.59
C SER A 7 1.96 21.29 -8.90
N TYR A 8 1.24 22.09 -8.11
CA TYR A 8 0.03 21.64 -7.40
C TYR A 8 -1.02 21.02 -8.34
N LYS A 9 -1.12 21.53 -9.58
CA LYS A 9 -2.00 20.97 -10.60
C LYS A 9 -1.59 19.56 -11.01
N HIS A 10 -0.29 19.33 -11.23
CA HIS A 10 0.22 17.99 -11.56
C HIS A 10 0.07 17.03 -10.39
N LEU A 11 0.32 17.51 -9.16
CA LEU A 11 0.14 16.69 -7.97
C LEU A 11 -1.30 16.20 -7.82
N ALA A 12 -2.27 17.11 -7.85
CA ALA A 12 -3.68 16.75 -7.73
C ALA A 12 -4.14 15.85 -8.88
N ALA A 13 -3.79 16.19 -10.13
CA ALA A 13 -4.18 15.41 -11.29
C ALA A 13 -3.58 13.99 -11.26
N ALA A 14 -2.29 13.85 -10.98
CA ALA A 14 -1.63 12.55 -10.93
C ALA A 14 -2.20 11.66 -9.80
N LEU A 15 -2.49 12.24 -8.64
CA LEU A 15 -3.10 11.51 -7.53
C LEU A 15 -4.54 11.08 -7.85
N LEU A 16 -5.35 11.93 -8.47
CA LEU A 16 -6.72 11.59 -8.85
C LEU A 16 -6.76 10.50 -9.92
N VAL A 17 -5.95 10.63 -10.98
CA VAL A 17 -5.89 9.62 -12.04
C VAL A 17 -5.26 8.33 -11.53
N GLY A 18 -4.20 8.41 -10.72
CA GLY A 18 -3.59 7.26 -10.06
C GLY A 18 -4.56 6.54 -9.12
N LEU A 19 -5.37 7.28 -8.36
CA LEU A 19 -6.42 6.70 -7.53
C LEU A 19 -7.46 5.99 -8.39
N ALA A 20 -7.93 6.60 -9.48
CA ALA A 20 -8.88 5.99 -10.39
C ALA A 20 -8.34 4.66 -10.96
N LEU A 21 -7.06 4.59 -11.32
CA LEU A 21 -6.42 3.35 -11.78
C LEU A 21 -6.41 2.25 -10.72
N ARG A 22 -6.08 2.59 -9.46
CA ARG A 22 -6.09 1.63 -8.34
C ARG A 22 -7.50 1.13 -8.04
N LEU A 23 -8.47 2.05 -7.99
CA LEU A 23 -9.88 1.70 -7.80
C LEU A 23 -10.40 0.82 -8.94
N PHE A 24 -9.96 1.08 -10.18
CA PHE A 24 -10.29 0.21 -11.32
C PHE A 24 -9.77 -1.21 -11.11
N PHE A 25 -8.51 -1.41 -10.67
CA PHE A 25 -8.01 -2.74 -10.34
C PHE A 25 -8.76 -3.37 -9.17
N ILE A 26 -9.04 -2.62 -8.10
CA ILE A 26 -9.77 -3.12 -6.92
C ILE A 26 -11.19 -3.58 -7.28
N VAL A 27 -11.87 -2.88 -8.19
CA VAL A 27 -13.25 -3.19 -8.57
C VAL A 27 -13.33 -4.32 -9.61
N HIS A 28 -12.45 -4.30 -10.60
CA HIS A 28 -12.56 -5.20 -11.77
C HIS A 28 -11.60 -6.39 -11.73
N PHE A 29 -10.50 -6.28 -11.02
CA PHE A 29 -9.44 -7.29 -10.95
C PHE A 29 -8.97 -7.60 -9.52
N PRO A 30 -9.86 -7.66 -8.50
CA PRO A 30 -9.44 -8.15 -7.20
C PRO A 30 -9.05 -9.62 -7.33
N PHE A 31 -7.95 -10.01 -6.69
CA PHE A 31 -7.52 -11.41 -6.67
C PHE A 31 -6.95 -11.78 -5.31
N ASP A 32 -7.08 -13.05 -4.96
CA ASP A 32 -6.48 -13.62 -3.77
C ASP A 32 -5.19 -14.35 -4.16
N ALA A 33 -4.11 -14.07 -3.42
CA ALA A 33 -2.87 -14.81 -3.53
C ALA A 33 -2.86 -15.95 -2.51
N GLY A 34 -2.07 -17.00 -2.77
CA GLY A 34 -1.94 -18.12 -1.83
C GLY A 34 -1.52 -17.68 -0.41
N ASP A 35 -0.76 -16.58 -0.32
CA ASP A 35 -0.28 -16.04 0.95
C ASP A 35 -1.30 -15.18 1.70
N THR A 36 -2.34 -14.67 1.01
CA THR A 36 -3.35 -13.78 1.58
C THR A 36 -4.00 -14.38 2.82
N HIS A 37 -4.40 -15.65 2.77
CA HIS A 37 -5.07 -16.32 3.89
C HIS A 37 -4.21 -16.35 5.16
N PHE A 38 -2.90 -16.56 5.04
CA PHE A 38 -2.00 -16.56 6.18
C PHE A 38 -1.91 -15.17 6.82
N TYR A 39 -1.77 -14.10 6.03
CA TYR A 39 -1.70 -12.74 6.55
C TYR A 39 -2.97 -12.35 7.29
N GLU A 40 -4.13 -12.67 6.70
CA GLU A 40 -5.40 -12.35 7.32
C GLU A 40 -5.66 -13.15 8.59
N GLU A 41 -5.34 -14.45 8.62
CA GLU A 41 -5.51 -15.28 9.80
C GLU A 41 -4.60 -14.84 10.95
N LEU A 42 -3.33 -14.55 10.66
CA LEU A 42 -2.39 -13.98 11.63
C LEU A 42 -2.94 -12.68 12.24
N ALA A 43 -3.47 -11.78 11.40
CA ALA A 43 -4.03 -10.52 11.86
C ALA A 43 -5.31 -10.69 12.70
N ARG A 44 -6.23 -11.58 12.27
CA ARG A 44 -7.46 -11.88 13.01
C ARG A 44 -7.17 -12.52 14.36
N ASN A 45 -6.22 -13.45 14.41
CA ASN A 45 -5.84 -14.11 15.65
C ASN A 45 -5.10 -13.17 16.59
N TRP A 46 -4.27 -12.29 16.05
CA TRP A 46 -3.63 -11.25 16.85
C TRP A 46 -4.68 -10.31 17.45
N LEU A 47 -5.64 -9.84 16.65
CA LEU A 47 -6.71 -8.96 17.11
C LEU A 47 -7.62 -9.61 18.18
N ASN A 48 -8.08 -10.84 17.92
CA ASN A 48 -9.14 -11.47 18.71
C ASN A 48 -8.61 -12.26 19.91
N HIS A 49 -7.41 -12.84 19.79
CA HIS A 49 -6.83 -13.73 20.81
C HIS A 49 -5.56 -13.17 21.44
N GLY A 50 -5.01 -12.06 20.92
CA GLY A 50 -3.73 -11.52 21.38
C GLY A 50 -2.52 -12.38 20.99
N VAL A 51 -2.70 -13.35 20.09
CA VAL A 51 -1.66 -14.30 19.67
C VAL A 51 -1.37 -14.11 18.19
N TYR A 52 -0.12 -13.78 17.87
CA TYR A 52 0.39 -13.81 16.50
C TYR A 52 0.59 -15.26 16.06
N GLY A 53 -0.47 -15.87 15.50
CA GLY A 53 -0.55 -17.32 15.35
C GLY A 53 -1.61 -17.79 14.37
N LEU A 54 -1.63 -19.10 14.11
CA LEU A 54 -2.59 -19.79 13.24
C LEU A 54 -3.34 -20.88 14.02
N PHE A 55 -4.50 -21.28 13.52
CA PHE A 55 -5.21 -22.44 14.03
C PHE A 55 -4.55 -23.75 13.55
N VAL A 56 -4.12 -24.56 14.52
CA VAL A 56 -3.61 -25.91 14.29
C VAL A 56 -4.38 -26.85 15.20
N GLN A 57 -5.08 -27.81 14.62
CA GLN A 57 -5.91 -28.78 15.36
C GLN A 57 -6.90 -28.13 16.34
N GLY A 58 -7.49 -26.99 15.96
CA GLY A 58 -8.48 -26.27 16.78
C GLY A 58 -7.89 -25.33 17.84
N HIS A 59 -6.56 -25.22 17.95
CA HIS A 59 -5.89 -24.32 18.87
C HIS A 59 -5.12 -23.23 18.13
N VAL A 60 -5.16 -21.99 18.62
CA VAL A 60 -4.31 -20.91 18.10
C VAL A 60 -2.90 -21.10 18.64
N LEU A 61 -1.94 -21.41 17.77
CA LEU A 61 -0.54 -21.57 18.12
C LEU A 61 0.29 -20.41 17.55
N PRO A 62 1.24 -19.86 18.33
CA PRO A 62 2.14 -18.83 17.82
C PRO A 62 3.04 -19.40 16.72
N VAL A 63 3.26 -18.62 15.67
CA VAL A 63 4.10 -19.01 14.52
C VAL A 63 4.99 -17.86 14.06
N ASP A 64 6.10 -18.18 13.39
CA ASP A 64 7.08 -17.23 12.83
C ASP A 64 7.14 -17.28 11.29
N MET A 65 6.14 -17.86 10.64
CA MET A 65 6.17 -18.11 9.19
C MET A 65 6.11 -16.86 8.29
N ARG A 66 5.64 -15.73 8.82
CA ARG A 66 5.55 -14.44 8.12
C ARG A 66 6.06 -13.33 9.01
N MET A 67 6.64 -12.29 8.40
CA MET A 67 7.04 -11.10 9.15
C MET A 67 5.81 -10.36 9.69
N PRO A 68 5.87 -9.83 10.93
CA PRO A 68 4.68 -9.28 11.61
C PRO A 68 4.24 -7.92 11.06
N GLY A 69 5.05 -7.22 10.26
CA GLY A 69 4.78 -5.85 9.83
C GLY A 69 3.45 -5.72 9.06
N TYR A 70 3.23 -6.57 8.06
CA TYR A 70 1.99 -6.52 7.28
C TYR A 70 0.76 -7.03 8.06
N PRO A 71 0.81 -8.18 8.76
CA PRO A 71 -0.26 -8.56 9.69
C PRO A 71 -0.59 -7.51 10.76
N ALA A 72 0.40 -6.77 11.27
CA ALA A 72 0.15 -5.68 12.21
C ALA A 72 -0.65 -4.53 11.55
N LEU A 73 -0.32 -4.15 10.30
CA LEU A 73 -1.13 -3.21 9.53
C LEU A 73 -2.57 -3.73 9.37
N LEU A 74 -2.74 -4.99 8.97
CA LEU A 74 -4.07 -5.61 8.84
C LEU A 74 -4.84 -5.60 10.16
N THR A 75 -4.18 -5.90 11.27
CA THR A 75 -4.76 -5.88 12.62
C THR A 75 -5.34 -4.50 12.94
N VAL A 76 -4.60 -3.42 12.64
CA VAL A 76 -5.07 -2.04 12.84
C VAL A 76 -6.26 -1.72 11.94
N ILE A 77 -6.22 -2.12 10.67
CA ILE A 77 -7.33 -1.89 9.72
C ILE A 77 -8.58 -2.66 10.18
N TYR A 78 -8.43 -3.92 10.61
CA TYR A 78 -9.53 -4.75 11.09
C TYR A 78 -10.12 -4.24 12.40
N ALA A 79 -9.30 -3.70 13.30
CA ALA A 79 -9.79 -3.04 14.50
C ALA A 79 -10.63 -1.79 14.18
N ALA A 80 -10.26 -1.03 13.15
CA ALA A 80 -10.94 0.22 12.79
C ALA A 80 -12.19 0.03 11.92
N PHE A 81 -12.17 -0.93 10.99
CA PHE A 81 -13.19 -1.09 9.94
C PHE A 81 -13.83 -2.48 9.90
N GLY A 82 -13.42 -3.40 10.77
CA GLY A 82 -13.78 -4.81 10.71
C GLY A 82 -12.96 -5.59 9.66
N PRO A 83 -13.12 -6.94 9.60
CA PRO A 83 -12.34 -7.82 8.73
C PRO A 83 -12.71 -7.73 7.24
N ALA A 84 -13.18 -6.57 6.77
CA ALA A 84 -13.62 -6.39 5.40
C ALA A 84 -12.42 -6.16 4.46
N GLY A 85 -12.16 -7.11 3.55
CA GLY A 85 -11.06 -7.04 2.59
C GLY A 85 -11.02 -5.74 1.79
N LYS A 86 -12.18 -5.15 1.45
CA LYS A 86 -12.25 -3.86 0.74
C LYS A 86 -11.57 -2.71 1.51
N ALA A 87 -11.68 -2.65 2.84
CA ALA A 87 -11.03 -1.60 3.62
C ALA A 87 -9.51 -1.69 3.51
N VAL A 88 -8.96 -2.93 3.53
CA VAL A 88 -7.54 -3.19 3.30
C VAL A 88 -7.11 -2.68 1.93
N LEU A 89 -7.83 -3.05 0.87
CA LEU A 89 -7.47 -2.65 -0.49
C LEU A 89 -7.47 -1.12 -0.67
N ILE A 90 -8.45 -0.41 -0.08
CA ILE A 90 -8.49 1.06 -0.12
C ILE A 90 -7.33 1.68 0.66
N VAL A 91 -7.00 1.17 1.86
CA VAL A 91 -5.85 1.66 2.63
C VAL A 91 -4.55 1.42 1.87
N GLN A 92 -4.39 0.25 1.23
CA GLN A 92 -3.24 -0.03 0.36
C GLN A 92 -3.17 0.93 -0.83
N ALA A 93 -4.28 1.23 -1.50
CA ALA A 93 -4.29 2.21 -2.58
C ALA A 93 -3.81 3.60 -2.12
N ILE A 94 -4.16 4.01 -0.90
CA ILE A 94 -3.68 5.27 -0.31
C ILE A 94 -2.18 5.20 -0.04
N ILE A 95 -1.69 4.12 0.59
CA ILE A 95 -0.26 3.92 0.86
C ILE A 95 0.54 3.92 -0.45
N ASP A 96 0.07 3.23 -1.49
CA ASP A 96 0.75 3.17 -2.79
C ASP A 96 0.81 4.56 -3.49
N LEU A 97 -0.24 5.39 -3.34
CA LEU A 97 -0.19 6.78 -3.80
C LEU A 97 0.81 7.63 -2.99
N MET A 98 0.92 7.40 -1.68
CA MET A 98 1.95 8.03 -0.86
C MET A 98 3.35 7.61 -1.32
N THR A 99 3.54 6.34 -1.70
CA THR A 99 4.77 5.83 -2.31
C THR A 99 5.10 6.57 -3.61
N CYS A 100 4.12 6.82 -4.48
CA CYS A 100 4.32 7.59 -5.71
C CYS A 100 4.81 9.02 -5.43
N VAL A 101 4.26 9.69 -4.41
CA VAL A 101 4.71 11.02 -3.98
C VAL A 101 6.12 10.96 -3.41
N LEU A 102 6.42 9.95 -2.58
CA LEU A 102 7.74 9.77 -1.99
C LEU A 102 8.80 9.52 -3.07
N ALA A 103 8.53 8.64 -4.03
CA ALA A 103 9.41 8.39 -5.17
C ALA A 103 9.70 9.67 -5.96
N ALA A 104 8.67 10.49 -6.20
CA ALA A 104 8.83 11.76 -6.88
C ALA A 104 9.63 12.78 -6.06
N LEU A 105 9.47 12.81 -4.73
CA LEU A 105 10.28 13.64 -3.83
C LEU A 105 11.75 13.20 -3.83
N ILE A 106 12.03 11.90 -3.83
CA ILE A 106 13.38 11.35 -3.92
C ILE A 106 14.01 11.74 -5.26
N ALA A 107 13.31 11.54 -6.39
CA ALA A 107 13.79 11.94 -7.71
C ALA A 107 14.10 13.45 -7.77
N ALA A 108 13.24 14.28 -7.19
CA ALA A 108 13.43 15.72 -7.09
C ALA A 108 14.68 16.10 -6.26
N ARG A 109 14.97 15.34 -5.19
CA ARG A 109 16.15 15.54 -4.34
C ARG A 109 17.45 15.18 -5.05
N LEU A 110 17.44 14.13 -5.86
CA LEU A 110 18.60 13.66 -6.62
C LEU A 110 18.87 14.50 -7.89
N SER A 111 17.87 15.23 -8.37
CA SER A 111 18.00 16.07 -9.56
C SER A 111 18.71 17.41 -9.32
N PRO A 112 19.37 17.99 -10.36
CA PRO A 112 19.84 19.37 -10.32
C PRO A 112 18.72 20.36 -9.99
N ALA A 113 19.03 21.41 -9.22
CA ALA A 113 18.03 22.38 -8.75
C ALA A 113 17.21 23.00 -9.90
N SER A 114 17.82 23.22 -11.06
CA SER A 114 17.17 23.77 -12.26
C SER A 114 16.11 22.86 -12.89
N ARG A 115 16.17 21.55 -12.65
CA ARG A 115 15.25 20.55 -13.23
C ARG A 115 14.32 19.91 -12.22
N ARG A 116 14.42 20.31 -10.95
CA ARG A 116 13.72 19.69 -9.82
C ARG A 116 12.23 19.49 -10.06
N THR A 117 11.54 20.52 -10.52
CA THR A 117 10.08 20.46 -10.74
C THR A 117 9.69 19.54 -11.89
N ILE A 118 10.48 19.54 -12.97
CA ILE A 118 10.21 18.69 -14.14
C ILE A 118 10.42 17.22 -13.76
N VAL A 119 11.53 16.91 -13.08
CA VAL A 119 11.85 15.55 -12.62
C VAL A 119 10.82 15.05 -11.62
N ALA A 120 10.42 15.88 -10.65
CA ALA A 120 9.39 15.53 -9.68
C ALA A 120 8.05 15.19 -10.36
N ASN A 121 7.59 16.05 -11.27
CA ASN A 121 6.33 15.81 -11.98
C ASN A 121 6.41 14.56 -12.88
N ALA A 122 7.51 14.36 -13.59
CA ALA A 122 7.70 13.18 -14.44
C ALA A 122 7.70 11.89 -13.60
N ALA A 123 8.48 11.85 -12.53
CA ALA A 123 8.53 10.71 -11.62
C ALA A 123 7.16 10.41 -11.00
N LEU A 124 6.43 11.45 -10.58
CA LEU A 124 5.08 11.28 -10.02
C LEU A 124 4.12 10.65 -11.03
N TRP A 125 4.09 11.14 -12.27
CA TRP A 125 3.20 10.60 -13.30
C TRP A 125 3.58 9.17 -13.71
N ILE A 126 4.87 8.88 -13.85
CA ILE A 126 5.37 7.53 -14.16
C ILE A 126 4.98 6.55 -13.04
N ALA A 127 5.20 6.93 -11.78
CA ALA A 127 4.86 6.08 -10.64
C ALA A 127 3.35 5.91 -10.47
N ALA A 128 2.58 7.00 -10.54
CA ALA A 128 1.13 6.98 -10.33
C ALA A 128 0.39 6.18 -11.41
N LEU A 129 0.89 6.15 -12.64
CA LEU A 129 0.30 5.43 -13.78
C LEU A 129 0.98 4.09 -14.07
N CYS A 130 1.90 3.64 -13.23
CA CYS A 130 2.51 2.32 -13.39
C CYS A 130 1.46 1.23 -13.12
N PRO A 131 1.04 0.44 -14.14
CA PRO A 131 0.00 -0.57 -13.92
C PRO A 131 0.50 -1.73 -13.05
N PHE A 132 1.81 -2.01 -13.09
CA PHE A 132 2.42 -3.10 -12.31
C PHE A 132 2.25 -2.86 -10.81
N THR A 133 2.65 -1.69 -10.30
CA THR A 133 2.52 -1.37 -8.87
C THR A 133 1.06 -1.13 -8.48
N ALA A 134 0.29 -0.45 -9.32
CA ALA A 134 -1.12 -0.19 -9.06
C ALA A 134 -1.94 -1.49 -8.90
N ASN A 135 -1.63 -2.55 -9.66
CA ASN A 135 -2.30 -3.84 -9.55
C ASN A 135 -2.14 -4.50 -8.17
N TYR A 136 -1.00 -4.30 -7.49
CA TYR A 136 -0.79 -4.84 -6.13
C TYR A 136 -1.69 -4.20 -5.08
N SER A 137 -2.31 -3.05 -5.35
CA SER A 137 -3.32 -2.48 -4.45
C SER A 137 -4.63 -3.28 -4.39
N ALA A 138 -4.85 -4.18 -5.36
CA ALA A 138 -6.05 -5.01 -5.50
C ALA A 138 -5.93 -6.42 -4.91
N VAL A 139 -4.85 -6.69 -4.17
CA VAL A 139 -4.61 -7.97 -3.49
C VAL A 139 -4.07 -7.71 -2.07
N VAL A 140 -4.48 -8.53 -1.10
CA VAL A 140 -4.00 -8.45 0.29
C VAL A 140 -2.63 -9.12 0.37
N LEU A 141 -1.59 -8.32 0.15
CA LEU A 141 -0.19 -8.73 0.09
C LEU A 141 0.74 -7.63 0.64
N THR A 142 1.97 -8.02 0.96
CA THR A 142 2.95 -7.18 1.66
C THR A 142 3.51 -6.03 0.82
N GLU A 143 3.44 -6.14 -0.49
CA GLU A 143 4.26 -5.44 -1.46
C GLU A 143 4.05 -3.92 -1.40
N VAL A 144 2.80 -3.49 -1.23
CA VAL A 144 2.46 -2.06 -1.10
C VAL A 144 3.11 -1.45 0.15
N LEU A 145 3.00 -2.14 1.30
CA LEU A 145 3.59 -1.67 2.55
C LEU A 145 5.11 -1.73 2.49
N ALA A 146 5.68 -2.81 1.95
CA ALA A 146 7.11 -2.99 1.81
C ALA A 146 7.71 -1.87 0.93
N THR A 147 7.14 -1.63 -0.25
CA THR A 147 7.61 -0.58 -1.19
C THR A 147 7.54 0.82 -0.58
N PHE A 148 6.59 1.09 0.31
CA PHE A 148 6.50 2.37 1.01
C PHE A 148 7.63 2.56 2.05
N LEU A 149 8.09 1.47 2.68
CA LEU A 149 9.01 1.51 3.82
C LEU A 149 10.49 1.31 3.45
N THR A 150 10.80 0.82 2.25
CA THR A 150 12.17 0.51 1.78
C THR A 150 12.57 1.35 0.59
#